data_AF-A0A9D2SY07-F1
#
_entry.id   AF-A0A9D2SY07-F1
#
_cell.length_a   1.000
_cell.length_b   1.000
_cell.length_c   1.000
_cell.angle_alpha   90.00
_cell.angle_beta   90.00
_cell.angle_gamma   90.00
#
_symmetry.space_group_name_H-M   'P 1'
#
loop_
_entity.id
_entity.type
_entity.pdbx_description
1 polymer ?
#
loop_
_entity_poly.entity_id
_entity_poly.type
_entity_poly.pdbx_seq_one_letter_code
_entity_poly.pdbx_strand_id
1 'polypeptide(L)'
;MSWIYDLPDGRKACIYTERHRILLHTFSSRNAGASAVLKEDCRSELSCLMFYGTIYFAYADTEGGIVFDGIGSGSEIRVRPSGEISGLRLAAAAGSVCVFFMTKDPDTGWSRLNVWEPYESGNPRIVREEKRSFQYCILQLDNTILAVLYRGRKILSACIWIGGEFQDAVTLEQNERAERLLAELELERQTAREEKELYEKEISYVKQKYDELAEYAAKLQRAVKQWREQYMEEIDI
;
A
#
# COMPACT_ATOMS: atom_id res chain seq x y z
N MET A 1 0.62 23.98 -19.17
CA MET A 1 1.92 23.56 -18.61
C MET A 1 2.87 23.28 -19.76
N SER A 2 4.18 23.41 -19.54
CA SER A 2 5.21 23.13 -20.55
C SER A 2 6.36 22.31 -19.95
N TRP A 3 6.97 21.47 -20.79
CA TRP A 3 8.13 20.65 -20.47
C TRP A 3 9.21 20.91 -21.49
N ILE A 4 10.45 21.11 -21.02
CA ILE A 4 11.61 21.30 -21.88
C ILE A 4 12.52 20.09 -21.75
N TYR A 5 12.93 19.51 -22.88
CA TYR A 5 13.82 18.37 -22.96
C TYR A 5 15.04 18.68 -23.82
N ASP A 6 16.17 18.11 -23.40
CA ASP A 6 17.36 18.00 -24.23
C ASP A 6 17.26 16.72 -25.08
N LEU A 7 17.25 16.89 -26.40
CA LEU A 7 17.20 15.79 -27.36
C LEU A 7 18.60 15.17 -27.54
N PRO A 8 18.69 13.89 -27.95
CA PRO A 8 19.97 13.20 -28.18
C PRO A 8 20.87 13.88 -29.22
N ASP A 9 20.29 14.63 -30.15
CA ASP A 9 21.01 15.37 -31.19
C ASP A 9 21.47 16.78 -30.75
N GLY A 10 21.34 17.11 -29.46
CA GLY A 10 21.74 18.37 -28.86
C GLY A 10 20.73 19.52 -29.04
N ARG A 11 19.61 19.30 -29.72
CA ARG A 11 18.51 20.28 -29.79
C ARG A 11 17.70 20.29 -28.49
N LYS A 12 16.97 21.38 -28.27
CA LYS A 12 15.96 21.44 -27.22
C LYS A 12 14.57 21.25 -27.83
N ALA A 13 13.69 20.58 -27.10
CA ALA A 13 12.28 20.47 -27.43
C ALA A 13 11.42 20.98 -26.28
N CYS A 14 10.32 21.64 -26.60
CA CYS A 14 9.29 22.04 -25.66
C CYS A 14 7.96 21.39 -26.03
N ILE A 15 7.35 20.67 -25.11
CA ILE A 15 5.97 20.21 -25.25
C ILE A 15 5.09 21.07 -24.36
N TYR A 16 3.97 21.54 -24.89
CA TYR A 16 3.01 22.35 -24.13
C TYR A 16 1.59 22.19 -24.65
N THR A 17 0.62 22.61 -23.83
CA THR A 17 -0.79 22.67 -24.22
C THR A 17 -1.20 24.07 -24.62
N GLU A 18 -2.04 24.17 -25.65
CA GLU A 18 -2.78 25.39 -26.01
C GLU A 18 -4.22 25.02 -26.36
N ARG A 19 -5.17 25.44 -25.51
CA ARG A 19 -6.58 25.01 -25.58
C ARG A 19 -6.66 23.47 -25.56
N HIS A 20 -7.20 22.87 -26.62
CA HIS A 20 -7.32 21.43 -26.77
C HIS A 20 -6.16 20.77 -27.52
N ARG A 21 -5.11 21.53 -27.81
CA ARG A 21 -3.98 21.04 -28.61
C ARG A 21 -2.77 20.76 -27.75
N ILE A 22 -2.06 19.70 -28.11
CA ILE A 22 -0.70 19.43 -27.63
C ILE A 22 0.23 19.83 -28.77
N LEU A 23 1.20 20.69 -28.47
CA LEU A 23 2.18 21.17 -29.43
C LEU A 23 3.59 20.76 -29.02
N LEU A 24 4.39 20.44 -30.02
CA LEU A 24 5.84 20.27 -29.91
C LEU A 24 6.52 21.44 -30.61
N HIS A 25 7.34 22.17 -29.89
CA HIS A 25 8.26 23.16 -30.46
C HIS A 25 9.70 22.65 -30.36
N THR A 26 10.40 22.59 -31.48
CA THR A 26 11.83 22.23 -31.50
C THR A 26 12.67 23.47 -31.73
N PHE A 27 13.61 23.75 -30.83
CA PHE A 27 14.52 24.88 -30.95
C PHE A 27 15.67 24.48 -31.89
N SER A 28 15.70 25.06 -33.09
CA SER A 28 16.81 24.90 -34.01
C SER A 28 17.95 25.85 -33.62
N SER A 29 19.20 25.45 -33.87
CA SER A 29 20.39 26.29 -33.65
C SER A 29 20.55 27.41 -34.68
N ARG A 30 19.77 27.39 -35.77
CA ARG A 30 19.80 28.35 -36.87
C ARG A 30 18.38 28.81 -37.18
N ASN A 31 17.91 29.78 -36.41
CA ASN A 31 16.72 30.63 -36.58
C ASN A 31 15.45 30.01 -37.21
N ALA A 32 14.36 30.11 -36.43
CA ALA A 32 13.03 29.49 -36.58
C ALA A 32 12.99 28.05 -36.05
N GLY A 33 12.52 27.91 -34.81
CA GLY A 33 12.07 26.64 -34.30
C GLY A 33 10.79 26.20 -35.01
N ALA A 34 10.64 24.91 -35.25
CA ALA A 34 9.44 24.36 -35.87
C ALA A 34 8.45 23.93 -34.80
N SER A 35 7.20 24.39 -34.92
CA SER A 35 6.08 23.91 -34.10
C SER A 35 5.25 22.92 -34.89
N ALA A 36 4.95 21.78 -34.28
CA ALA A 36 4.04 20.77 -34.81
C ALA A 36 2.89 20.56 -33.82
N VAL A 37 1.67 20.41 -34.34
CA VAL A 37 0.52 19.95 -33.55
C VAL A 37 0.63 18.43 -33.45
N LEU A 38 0.71 17.92 -32.23
CA LEU A 38 0.76 16.49 -31.96
C LEU A 38 -0.64 15.89 -31.85
N LYS A 39 -1.54 16.57 -31.12
CA LYS A 39 -2.91 16.15 -30.83
C LYS A 39 -3.84 17.34 -30.74
N GLU A 40 -5.13 17.13 -31.00
CA GLU A 40 -6.17 18.18 -31.01
C GLU A 40 -7.36 17.90 -30.07
N ASP A 41 -7.32 16.78 -29.35
CA ASP A 41 -8.37 16.27 -28.47
C ASP A 41 -7.96 16.31 -26.98
N CYS A 42 -6.97 17.12 -26.60
CA CYS A 42 -6.52 17.22 -25.22
C CYS A 42 -7.53 18.01 -24.37
N ARG A 43 -8.20 17.35 -23.43
CA ARG A 43 -9.09 18.02 -22.48
C ARG A 43 -8.32 18.62 -21.32
N SER A 44 -7.44 17.85 -20.70
CA SER A 44 -6.69 18.25 -19.49
C SER A 44 -5.51 17.33 -19.19
N GLU A 45 -4.76 17.64 -18.13
CA GLU A 45 -3.83 16.71 -17.46
C GLU A 45 -2.72 16.15 -18.38
N LEU A 46 -1.95 17.02 -19.04
CA LEU A 46 -0.75 16.60 -19.77
C LEU A 46 0.39 16.24 -18.79
N SER A 47 1.05 15.11 -19.04
CA SER A 47 2.34 14.75 -18.44
C SER A 47 3.29 14.27 -19.52
N CYS A 48 4.57 14.58 -19.37
CA CYS A 48 5.60 14.20 -20.34
C CYS A 48 6.81 13.58 -19.63
N LEU A 49 7.53 12.70 -20.33
CA LEU A 49 8.76 12.04 -19.86
C LEU A 49 9.69 11.76 -21.04
N MET A 50 10.99 12.03 -20.88
CA MET A 50 12.01 11.55 -21.82
C MET A 50 12.53 10.20 -21.34
N PHE A 51 12.45 9.17 -22.18
CA PHE A 51 12.93 7.82 -21.85
C PHE A 51 13.54 7.17 -23.10
N TYR A 52 14.77 6.64 -22.97
CA TYR A 52 15.56 6.09 -24.08
C TYR A 52 15.59 6.95 -25.36
N GLY A 53 15.68 8.28 -25.20
CA GLY A 53 15.76 9.22 -26.33
C GLY A 53 14.43 9.56 -27.01
N THR A 54 13.33 8.98 -26.55
CA THR A 54 11.97 9.26 -27.00
C THR A 54 11.23 10.10 -25.97
N ILE A 55 10.52 11.13 -26.43
CA ILE A 55 9.60 11.86 -25.56
C ILE A 55 8.25 11.16 -25.57
N TYR A 56 7.88 10.59 -24.43
CA TYR A 56 6.57 10.06 -24.16
C TYR A 56 5.69 11.13 -23.51
N PHE A 57 4.41 11.10 -23.85
CA PHE A 57 3.43 11.96 -23.21
C PHE A 57 2.11 11.22 -23.02
N ALA A 58 1.39 11.60 -21.98
CA ALA A 58 0.07 11.12 -21.69
C ALA A 58 -0.84 12.27 -21.28
N TYR A 59 -2.11 12.17 -21.66
CA TYR A 59 -3.11 13.20 -21.42
C TYR A 59 -4.51 12.62 -21.30
N ALA A 60 -5.42 13.39 -20.69
CA ALA A 60 -6.84 13.08 -20.70
C ALA A 60 -7.49 13.68 -21.96
N ASP A 61 -8.12 12.83 -22.78
CA ASP A 61 -8.78 13.26 -24.00
C ASP A 61 -10.19 13.83 -23.74
N THR A 62 -10.82 14.38 -24.78
CA THR A 62 -12.18 14.92 -24.71
C THR A 62 -13.26 13.86 -24.48
N GLU A 63 -12.96 12.59 -24.76
CA GLU A 63 -13.88 11.47 -24.55
C GLU A 63 -13.79 10.88 -23.12
N GLY A 64 -12.89 11.41 -22.28
CA GLY A 64 -12.68 10.92 -20.91
C GLY A 64 -11.78 9.70 -20.83
N GLY A 65 -11.00 9.40 -21.88
CA GLY A 65 -9.93 8.41 -21.88
C GLY A 65 -8.58 9.01 -21.49
N ILE A 66 -7.63 8.12 -21.25
CA ILE A 66 -6.21 8.44 -21.16
C ILE A 66 -5.55 7.98 -22.45
N VAL A 67 -4.88 8.90 -23.13
CA VAL A 67 -4.07 8.62 -24.32
C VAL A 67 -2.60 8.64 -23.90
N PHE A 68 -1.84 7.65 -24.35
CA PHE A 68 -0.40 7.57 -24.20
C PHE A 68 0.23 7.45 -25.60
N ASP A 69 1.25 8.27 -25.86
CA ASP A 69 1.93 8.30 -27.15
C ASP A 69 3.40 8.71 -26.99
N GLY A 70 4.23 8.32 -27.97
CA GLY A 70 5.65 8.65 -28.03
C GLY A 70 6.00 9.33 -29.36
N ILE A 71 6.66 10.47 -29.29
CA ILE A 71 6.96 11.27 -30.48
C ILE A 71 7.90 10.50 -31.41
N GLY A 72 7.39 10.10 -32.58
CA GLY A 72 8.15 9.33 -33.56
C GLY A 72 8.27 7.84 -33.24
N SER A 73 7.52 7.32 -32.26
CA SER A 73 7.58 5.92 -31.85
C SER A 73 6.21 5.26 -31.73
N GLY A 74 6.00 4.16 -32.45
CA GLY A 74 4.84 3.28 -32.27
C GLY A 74 3.49 3.91 -32.62
N SER A 75 2.43 3.21 -32.24
CA SER A 75 1.05 3.71 -32.31
C SER A 75 0.65 4.27 -30.95
N GLU A 76 -0.22 5.28 -30.96
CA GLU A 76 -0.88 5.72 -29.74
C GLU A 76 -1.65 4.57 -29.08
N ILE A 77 -1.68 4.57 -27.75
CA ILE A 77 -2.37 3.58 -26.94
C ILE A 77 -3.37 4.31 -26.06
N ARG A 78 -4.58 3.77 -25.96
CA ARG A 78 -5.67 4.40 -25.21
C ARG A 78 -6.25 3.45 -24.18
N VAL A 79 -6.66 4.01 -23.05
CA VAL A 79 -7.45 3.32 -22.03
C VAL A 79 -8.59 4.21 -21.56
N ARG A 80 -9.73 3.63 -21.21
CA ARG A 80 -10.88 4.35 -20.66
C ARG A 80 -11.19 3.83 -19.25
N PRO A 81 -10.57 4.41 -18.21
CA PRO A 81 -10.89 4.10 -16.83
C PRO A 81 -12.34 4.50 -16.50
N SER A 82 -12.93 3.83 -15.52
CA SER A 82 -14.18 4.29 -14.93
C SER A 82 -13.95 5.47 -13.98
N GLY A 83 -14.81 6.47 -14.07
CA GLY A 83 -14.76 7.67 -13.21
C GLY A 83 -13.95 8.83 -13.79
N GLU A 84 -13.95 9.94 -13.05
CA GLU A 84 -13.23 11.16 -13.45
C GLU A 84 -11.72 11.00 -13.23
N ILE A 85 -10.93 11.27 -14.28
CA ILE A 85 -9.46 11.19 -14.27
C ILE A 85 -8.87 12.49 -13.76
N SER A 86 -7.88 12.41 -12.87
CA SER A 86 -7.11 13.57 -12.43
C SER A 86 -5.67 13.25 -12.05
N GLY A 87 -4.83 14.29 -11.97
CA GLY A 87 -3.50 14.20 -11.39
C GLY A 87 -2.48 13.41 -12.22
N LEU A 88 -2.67 13.28 -13.53
CA LEU A 88 -1.90 12.39 -14.40
C LEU A 88 -0.37 12.63 -14.30
N ARG A 89 0.41 11.56 -14.15
CA ARG A 89 1.89 11.58 -14.07
C ARG A 89 2.51 10.43 -14.84
N LEU A 90 3.59 10.71 -15.56
CA LEU A 90 4.46 9.70 -16.16
C LEU A 90 5.70 9.48 -15.29
N ALA A 91 6.15 8.24 -15.19
CA ALA A 91 7.46 7.87 -14.70
C ALA A 91 7.93 6.58 -15.40
N ALA A 92 9.24 6.35 -15.43
CA ALA A 92 9.80 5.11 -15.94
C ALA A 92 10.70 4.44 -14.91
N ALA A 93 10.68 3.11 -14.89
CA ALA A 93 11.58 2.29 -14.10
C ALA A 93 11.81 0.94 -14.77
N ALA A 94 13.05 0.43 -14.64
CA ALA A 94 13.45 -0.91 -15.10
C ALA A 94 13.03 -1.25 -16.54
N GLY A 95 13.08 -0.28 -17.45
CA GLY A 95 12.72 -0.47 -18.86
C GLY A 95 11.26 -0.21 -19.21
N SER A 96 10.38 0.00 -18.22
CA SER A 96 8.94 0.21 -18.43
C SER A 96 8.55 1.67 -18.17
N VAL A 97 7.62 2.18 -18.97
CA VAL A 97 7.00 3.50 -18.78
C VAL A 97 5.61 3.30 -18.18
N CYS A 98 5.35 3.99 -17.07
CA CYS A 98 4.13 3.87 -16.29
C CYS A 98 3.36 5.19 -16.29
N VAL A 99 2.03 5.09 -16.45
CA VAL A 99 1.08 6.20 -16.33
C VAL A 99 0.34 6.08 -15.01
N PHE A 100 0.54 7.05 -14.14
CA PHE A 100 -0.17 7.17 -12.87
C PHE A 100 -1.31 8.16 -13.01
N PHE A 101 -2.46 7.84 -12.43
CA PHE A 101 -3.59 8.74 -12.42
C PHE A 101 -4.56 8.40 -11.28
N MET A 102 -5.30 9.41 -10.86
CA MET A 102 -6.39 9.26 -9.90
C MET A 102 -7.71 9.02 -10.62
N THR A 103 -8.52 8.10 -10.08
CA THR A 103 -9.94 8.01 -10.40
C THR A 103 -10.78 8.09 -9.13
N LYS A 104 -12.05 8.45 -9.28
CA LYS A 104 -13.05 8.33 -8.23
C LYS A 104 -14.01 7.22 -8.59
N ASP A 105 -14.12 6.23 -7.71
CA ASP A 105 -15.07 5.13 -7.88
C ASP A 105 -16.51 5.69 -7.87
N PRO A 106 -17.33 5.38 -8.89
CA PRO A 106 -18.65 5.97 -9.04
C PRO A 106 -19.66 5.47 -8.00
N ASP A 107 -19.50 4.24 -7.51
CA ASP A 107 -20.46 3.58 -6.62
C ASP A 107 -20.22 3.96 -5.15
N THR A 108 -18.95 3.93 -4.74
CA THR A 108 -18.52 4.15 -3.37
C THR A 108 -18.05 5.59 -3.11
N GLY A 109 -17.67 6.32 -4.17
CA GLY A 109 -17.04 7.63 -4.08
C GLY A 109 -15.59 7.59 -3.61
N TRP A 110 -14.97 6.41 -3.47
CA TRP A 110 -13.60 6.27 -3.00
C TRP A 110 -12.61 6.77 -4.04
N SER A 111 -11.49 7.30 -3.57
CA SER A 111 -10.42 7.80 -4.44
C SER A 111 -9.39 6.69 -4.65
N ARG A 112 -9.03 6.43 -5.91
CA ARG A 112 -8.07 5.39 -6.31
C ARG A 112 -6.87 6.02 -7.00
N LEU A 113 -5.68 5.63 -6.57
CA LEU A 113 -4.46 5.82 -7.35
C LEU A 113 -4.28 4.58 -8.21
N ASN A 114 -4.18 4.79 -9.53
CA ASN A 114 -3.99 3.73 -10.50
C ASN A 114 -2.63 3.87 -11.18
N VAL A 115 -2.08 2.74 -11.62
CA VAL A 115 -0.93 2.66 -12.52
C VAL A 115 -1.34 1.88 -13.76
N TRP A 116 -0.95 2.39 -14.92
CA TRP A 116 -1.14 1.72 -16.20
C TRP A 116 0.19 1.66 -16.93
N GLU A 117 0.51 0.48 -17.46
CA GLU A 117 1.74 0.22 -18.22
C GLU A 117 1.34 0.01 -19.68
N PRO A 118 1.46 1.04 -20.55
CA PRO A 118 0.83 1.00 -21.87
C PRO A 118 1.35 -0.13 -22.77
N TYR A 119 2.60 -0.55 -22.57
CA TYR A 119 3.25 -1.60 -23.36
C TYR A 119 3.13 -3.00 -22.75
N GLU A 120 2.82 -3.12 -21.46
CA GLU A 120 2.54 -4.40 -20.82
C GLU A 120 1.03 -4.62 -20.83
N SER A 121 0.56 -5.52 -21.69
CA SER A 121 -0.85 -5.78 -21.96
C SER A 121 -1.69 -5.85 -20.67
N GLY A 122 -2.47 -4.80 -20.40
CA GLY A 122 -3.25 -4.76 -19.18
C GLY A 122 -4.16 -3.55 -19.03
N ASN A 123 -5.25 -3.78 -18.30
CA ASN A 123 -6.05 -2.71 -17.72
C ASN A 123 -5.26 -2.01 -16.60
N PRO A 124 -5.60 -0.77 -16.25
CA PRO A 124 -4.98 -0.07 -15.14
C PRO A 124 -5.12 -0.85 -13.83
N ARG A 125 -4.04 -0.94 -13.06
CA ARG A 125 -3.98 -1.60 -11.76
C ARG A 125 -4.15 -0.57 -10.64
N ILE A 126 -4.86 -0.93 -9.59
CA ILE A 126 -5.02 -0.06 -8.41
C ILE A 126 -3.78 -0.19 -7.54
N VAL A 127 -3.11 0.93 -7.27
CA VAL A 127 -1.96 1.03 -6.35
C VAL A 127 -2.46 1.26 -4.92
N ARG A 128 -3.44 2.16 -4.76
CA ARG A 128 -4.03 2.47 -3.46
C ARG A 128 -5.46 2.93 -3.61
N GLU A 129 -6.27 2.66 -2.60
CA GLU A 129 -7.64 3.13 -2.51
C GLU A 129 -7.91 3.74 -1.14
N GLU A 130 -8.55 4.91 -1.10
CA GLU A 130 -8.85 5.65 0.11
C GLU A 130 -10.28 6.20 0.10
N LYS A 131 -10.96 6.11 1.24
CA LYS A 131 -12.35 6.61 1.41
C LYS A 131 -12.50 8.12 1.18
N ARG A 132 -11.42 8.88 1.31
CA ARG A 132 -11.40 10.33 1.18
C ARG A 132 -10.36 10.74 0.15
N SER A 133 -10.60 11.84 -0.53
CA SER A 133 -9.64 12.39 -1.50
C SER A 133 -8.26 12.60 -0.90
N PHE A 134 -7.26 12.38 -1.74
CA PHE A 134 -5.85 12.58 -1.42
C PHE A 134 -5.13 13.12 -2.66
N GLN A 135 -3.94 13.64 -2.44
CA GLN A 135 -3.01 14.03 -3.49
C GLN A 135 -1.84 13.06 -3.47
N TYR A 136 -1.14 12.97 -4.59
CA TYR A 136 0.05 12.15 -4.68
C TYR A 136 1.13 12.86 -5.49
N CYS A 137 2.38 12.46 -5.25
CA CYS A 137 3.49 12.77 -6.13
C CYS A 137 4.22 11.48 -6.50
N ILE A 138 4.82 11.50 -7.69
CA ILE A 138 5.65 10.43 -8.22
C ILE A 138 7.07 10.94 -8.29
N LEU A 139 7.98 10.19 -7.68
CA LEU A 139 9.41 10.44 -7.71
C LEU A 139 10.07 9.26 -8.42
N GLN A 140 10.70 9.54 -9.55
CA GLN A 140 11.49 8.56 -10.28
C GLN A 140 12.93 8.58 -9.74
N LEU A 141 13.42 7.42 -9.31
CA LEU A 141 14.75 7.21 -8.73
C LEU A 141 15.42 6.05 -9.48
N ASP A 142 16.33 6.34 -10.40
CA ASP A 142 17.00 5.35 -11.25
C ASP A 142 16.04 4.29 -11.83
N ASN A 143 16.06 3.07 -11.30
CA ASN A 143 15.21 1.94 -11.69
C ASN A 143 14.02 1.70 -10.74
N THR A 144 13.58 2.73 -10.03
CA THR A 144 12.57 2.66 -8.99
C THR A 144 11.63 3.85 -9.06
N ILE A 145 10.37 3.64 -8.68
CA ILE A 145 9.36 4.68 -8.58
C ILE A 145 8.86 4.74 -7.15
N LEU A 146 8.95 5.91 -6.52
CA LEU A 146 8.36 6.18 -5.21
C LEU A 146 7.07 7.00 -5.42
N ALA A 147 5.94 6.43 -5.01
CA ALA A 147 4.66 7.13 -4.95
C ALA A 147 4.40 7.56 -3.51
N VAL A 148 4.22 8.86 -3.27
CA VAL A 148 3.88 9.38 -1.94
C VAL A 148 2.48 9.94 -1.96
N LEU A 149 1.61 9.42 -1.10
CA LEU A 149 0.23 9.84 -0.94
C LEU A 149 0.12 10.72 0.29
N TYR A 150 -0.57 11.86 0.15
CA TYR A 150 -0.67 12.83 1.22
C TYR A 150 -2.01 13.57 1.21
N ARG A 151 -2.37 14.10 2.38
CA ARG A 151 -3.54 14.95 2.58
C ARG A 151 -3.15 16.11 3.48
N GLY A 152 -3.10 17.31 2.89
CA GLY A 152 -2.59 18.50 3.58
C GLY A 152 -1.14 18.28 4.01
N ARG A 153 -0.87 18.34 5.33
CA ARG A 153 0.47 18.16 5.91
C ARG A 153 0.80 16.72 6.33
N LYS A 154 -0.09 15.76 6.05
CA LYS A 154 0.05 14.37 6.49
C LYS A 154 0.38 13.49 5.30
N ILE A 155 1.49 12.76 5.38
CA ILE A 155 1.75 11.61 4.51
C ILE A 155 0.84 10.48 4.98
N LEU A 156 0.02 9.96 4.06
CA LEU A 156 -0.89 8.84 4.32
C LEU A 156 -0.16 7.51 4.14
N SER A 157 0.58 7.41 3.04
CA SER A 157 1.42 6.27 2.73
C SER A 157 2.50 6.68 1.73
N ALA A 158 3.53 5.87 1.66
CA ALA A 158 4.51 5.90 0.58
C ALA A 158 4.63 4.47 0.06
N CYS A 159 4.70 4.29 -1.25
CA CYS A 159 4.81 2.99 -1.88
C CYS A 159 5.97 3.02 -2.89
N ILE A 160 6.78 1.96 -2.90
CA ILE A 160 7.93 1.81 -3.79
C ILE A 160 7.62 0.73 -4.81
N TRP A 161 7.90 1.02 -6.08
CA TRP A 161 7.87 0.04 -7.16
C TRP A 161 9.11 -0.84 -7.12
N ILE A 162 8.93 -2.15 -6.93
CA ILE A 162 10.00 -3.15 -6.91
C ILE A 162 9.54 -4.34 -7.75
N GLY A 163 10.21 -4.61 -8.88
CA GLY A 163 10.01 -5.84 -9.64
C GLY A 163 8.59 -6.05 -10.20
N GLY A 164 7.89 -4.98 -10.57
CA GLY A 164 6.55 -5.05 -11.19
C GLY A 164 5.38 -4.80 -10.25
N GLU A 165 5.63 -4.62 -8.95
CA GLU A 165 4.61 -4.37 -7.93
C GLU A 165 4.94 -3.18 -7.04
N PHE A 166 3.90 -2.53 -6.51
CA PHE A 166 4.03 -1.47 -5.52
C PHE A 166 3.91 -2.05 -4.11
N GLN A 167 4.94 -1.83 -3.29
CA GLN A 167 4.98 -2.26 -1.89
C GLN A 167 5.04 -1.04 -0.97
N ASP A 168 4.47 -1.15 0.23
CA ASP A 168 4.52 -0.06 1.20
C ASP A 168 5.97 0.22 1.63
N ALA A 169 6.36 1.49 1.56
CA ALA A 169 7.64 1.96 2.03
C ALA A 169 7.62 2.00 3.56
N VAL A 170 8.49 1.22 4.18
CA VAL A 170 8.68 1.23 5.64
C VAL A 170 9.98 1.97 5.92
N THR A 171 9.94 2.94 6.83
CA THR A 171 11.20 3.56 7.29
C THR A 171 11.96 2.56 8.16
N LEU A 172 13.29 2.65 8.16
CA LEU A 172 14.13 1.79 8.98
C LEU A 172 13.69 1.83 10.46
N GLU A 173 13.42 3.03 10.99
CA GLU A 173 12.93 3.23 12.36
C GLU A 173 11.58 2.55 12.63
N GLN A 174 10.64 2.60 11.67
CA GLN A 174 9.35 1.92 11.80
C GLN A 174 9.53 0.41 11.82
N ASN A 175 10.42 -0.13 10.98
CA ASN A 175 10.70 -1.55 10.94
C ASN A 175 11.36 -2.03 12.24
N GLU A 176 12.40 -1.33 12.71
CA GLU A 176 13.08 -1.64 13.98
C GLU A 176 12.14 -1.51 15.19
N ARG A 177 11.19 -0.58 15.15
CA ARG A 177 10.17 -0.45 16.21
C ARG A 177 9.18 -1.61 16.16
N ALA A 178 8.74 -2.02 14.97
CA ALA A 178 7.85 -3.17 14.81
C ALA A 178 8.52 -4.47 15.27
N GLU A 179 9.79 -4.68 14.89
CA GLU A 179 10.59 -5.84 15.34
C GLU A 179 10.75 -5.87 16.87
N ARG A 180 11.03 -4.72 17.50
CA ARG A 180 11.09 -4.62 18.97
C ARG A 180 9.76 -4.96 19.64
N LEU A 181 8.65 -4.42 19.14
CA LEU A 181 7.32 -4.72 19.68
C LEU A 181 6.94 -6.20 19.49
N LEU A 182 7.34 -6.81 18.38
CA LEU A 182 7.14 -8.25 18.15
C LEU A 182 7.94 -9.09 19.16
N ALA A 183 9.20 -8.74 19.41
CA ALA A 183 10.03 -9.42 20.40
C ALA A 183 9.47 -9.28 21.83
N GLU A 184 9.00 -8.08 22.21
CA GLU A 184 8.32 -7.85 23.50
C GLU A 184 7.05 -8.70 23.64
N LEU A 185 6.24 -8.77 22.57
CA LEU A 185 5.00 -9.55 22.57
C LEU A 185 5.26 -11.06 22.62
N GLU A 186 6.32 -11.54 21.98
CA GLU A 186 6.77 -12.94 22.09
C GLU A 186 7.25 -13.28 23.50
N LEU A 187 8.01 -12.37 24.14
CA LEU A 187 8.45 -12.53 25.52
C LEU A 187 7.25 -12.58 26.48
N GLU A 188 6.29 -11.65 26.37
CA GLU A 188 5.07 -11.65 27.17
C GLU A 188 4.24 -12.92 26.98
N ARG A 189 4.18 -13.43 25.74
CA ARG A 189 3.50 -14.72 25.46
C ARG A 189 4.20 -15.89 26.12
N GLN A 190 5.53 -15.86 26.18
CA GLN A 190 6.29 -16.93 26.81
C GLN A 190 6.14 -16.89 28.33
N THR A 191 6.28 -15.72 28.96
CA THR A 191 6.08 -15.57 30.42
C THR A 191 4.66 -15.95 30.82
N ALA A 192 3.63 -15.52 30.07
CA ALA A 192 2.25 -15.90 30.34
C ALA A 192 2.01 -17.43 30.22
N ARG A 193 2.75 -18.12 29.33
CA ARG A 193 2.69 -19.59 29.23
C ARG A 193 3.35 -20.26 30.44
N GLU A 194 4.52 -19.78 30.84
CA GLU A 194 5.25 -20.30 32.01
C GLU A 194 4.45 -20.09 33.31
N GLU A 195 3.87 -18.91 33.50
CA GLU A 195 2.97 -18.62 34.63
C GLU A 195 1.74 -19.52 34.63
N LYS A 196 1.11 -19.72 33.45
CA LYS A 196 -0.03 -20.62 33.32
C LYS A 196 0.33 -22.05 33.71
N GLU A 197 1.47 -22.57 33.24
CA GLU A 197 1.94 -23.91 33.61
C GLU A 197 2.23 -24.04 35.10
N LEU A 198 2.78 -23.00 35.73
CA LEU A 198 3.02 -22.94 37.16
C LEU A 198 1.69 -23.03 37.94
N TYR A 199 0.70 -22.20 37.58
CA TYR A 199 -0.60 -22.20 38.23
C TYR A 199 -1.35 -23.52 38.01
N GLU A 200 -1.24 -24.15 36.83
CA GLU A 200 -1.83 -25.46 36.58
C GLU A 200 -1.24 -26.54 37.50
N LYS A 201 0.08 -26.51 37.75
CA LYS A 201 0.74 -27.39 38.72
C LYS A 201 0.29 -27.13 40.15
N GLU A 202 0.20 -25.87 40.57
CA GLU A 202 -0.29 -25.52 41.91
C GLU A 202 -1.75 -25.95 42.12
N ILE A 203 -2.62 -25.71 41.15
CA ILE A 203 -4.02 -26.17 41.20
C ILE A 203 -4.09 -27.69 41.31
N SER A 204 -3.27 -28.42 40.54
CA SER A 204 -3.20 -29.88 40.62
C SER A 204 -2.76 -30.36 42.01
N TYR A 205 -1.72 -29.74 42.57
CA TYR A 205 -1.22 -30.04 43.90
C TYR A 205 -2.26 -29.76 45.00
N VAL A 206 -2.92 -28.60 44.96
CA VAL A 206 -3.96 -28.23 45.92
C VAL A 206 -5.16 -29.18 45.84
N LYS A 207 -5.57 -29.58 44.62
CA LYS A 207 -6.62 -30.60 44.44
C LYS A 207 -6.25 -31.92 45.10
N GLN A 208 -5.02 -32.41 44.87
CA GLN A 208 -4.55 -33.65 45.49
C GLN A 208 -4.58 -33.56 47.03
N LYS A 209 -4.12 -32.45 47.61
CA LYS A 209 -4.17 -32.24 49.06
C LYS A 209 -5.58 -32.15 49.61
N TYR A 210 -6.49 -31.53 48.87
CA TYR A 210 -7.91 -31.47 49.23
C TYR A 210 -8.54 -32.87 49.24
N ASP A 211 -8.25 -33.70 48.24
CA ASP A 211 -8.75 -35.08 48.15
C ASP A 211 -8.21 -35.96 49.31
N GLU A 212 -6.92 -35.82 49.65
CA GLU A 212 -6.33 -36.50 50.83
C GLU A 212 -7.05 -36.10 52.12
N LEU A 213 -7.29 -34.80 52.34
CA LEU A 213 -8.00 -34.30 53.53
C LEU A 213 -9.45 -34.79 53.58
N ALA A 214 -10.14 -34.84 52.43
CA ALA A 214 -11.48 -35.39 52.34
C ALA A 214 -11.53 -36.88 52.71
N GLU A 215 -10.52 -37.66 52.29
CA GLU A 215 -10.39 -39.07 52.67
C GLU A 215 -10.16 -39.23 54.19
N TYR A 216 -9.28 -38.42 54.78
CA TYR A 216 -9.06 -38.41 56.23
C TYR A 216 -10.33 -38.04 57.01
N ALA A 217 -11.05 -37.01 56.58
CA ALA A 217 -12.31 -36.61 57.20
C ALA A 217 -13.36 -37.74 57.15
N ALA A 218 -13.46 -38.45 56.02
CA ALA A 218 -14.35 -39.59 55.87
C ALA A 218 -13.94 -40.79 56.76
N LYS A 219 -12.63 -41.02 56.98
CA LYS A 219 -12.13 -42.02 57.93
C LYS A 219 -12.45 -41.65 59.37
N LEU A 220 -12.23 -40.38 59.76
CA LEU A 220 -12.55 -39.87 61.09
C LEU A 220 -14.06 -39.95 61.38
N GLN A 221 -14.92 -39.57 60.44
CA GLN A 221 -16.37 -39.72 60.60
C GLN A 221 -16.78 -41.18 60.82
N ARG A 222 -16.18 -42.12 60.07
CA ARG A 222 -16.41 -43.56 60.29
C ARG A 222 -15.94 -44.04 61.66
N ALA A 223 -14.75 -43.61 62.09
CA ALA A 223 -14.21 -43.95 63.41
C ALA A 223 -15.06 -43.39 64.55
N VAL A 224 -15.53 -42.14 64.44
CA VAL A 224 -16.45 -41.52 65.41
C VAL A 224 -17.78 -42.28 65.46
N LYS A 225 -18.31 -42.68 64.29
CA LYS A 225 -19.53 -43.49 64.22
C LYS A 225 -19.36 -44.83 64.94
N GLN A 226 -18.27 -45.55 64.66
CA GLN A 226 -17.95 -46.81 65.32
C GLN A 226 -17.76 -46.64 66.83
N TRP A 227 -17.04 -45.60 67.28
CA TRP A 227 -16.85 -45.33 68.70
C TRP A 227 -18.17 -45.03 69.42
N ARG A 228 -19.08 -44.26 68.79
CA ARG A 228 -20.44 -44.04 69.33
C ARG A 228 -21.22 -45.34 69.44
N GLU A 229 -21.21 -46.17 68.40
CA GLU A 229 -21.89 -47.47 68.40
C GLU A 229 -21.31 -48.41 69.48
N GLN A 230 -20.01 -48.35 69.76
CA GLN A 230 -19.33 -49.26 70.69
C GLN A 230 -19.36 -48.83 72.16
N TYR A 231 -19.42 -47.52 72.44
CA TYR A 231 -19.29 -46.98 73.81
C TYR A 231 -20.48 -46.12 74.27
N MET A 232 -21.44 -45.79 73.40
CA MET A 232 -22.67 -45.08 73.81
C MET A 232 -23.91 -45.98 73.83
N GLU A 233 -23.86 -47.25 73.43
CA GLU A 233 -24.93 -48.22 73.70
C GLU A 233 -24.91 -48.77 75.15
N GLU A 234 -23.85 -48.49 75.94
CA GLU A 234 -23.80 -48.84 77.38
C GLU A 234 -24.24 -47.70 78.32
N ILE A 235 -24.63 -46.55 77.79
CA ILE A 235 -25.19 -45.43 78.58
C ILE A 235 -26.64 -45.18 78.16
N ASP A 236 -27.46 -46.23 78.25
CA ASP A 236 -28.91 -46.12 78.43
C ASP A 236 -29.30 -47.07 79.58
N ILE A 237 -29.14 -46.59 80.82
CA ILE A 237 -29.85 -47.04 82.02
C ILE A 237 -30.47 -45.82 82.69
#